data_AF-A0A0S8HXU1-F1
#
_entry.id   AF-A0A0S8HXU1-F1
#
_cell.length_a   1.000
_cell.length_b   1.000
_cell.length_c   1.000
_cell.angle_alpha   90.00
_cell.angle_beta   90.00
_cell.angle_gamma   90.00
#
_symmetry.space_group_name_H-M   'P 1'
#
loop_
_entity.id
_entity.type
_entity.pdbx_description
1 polymer ?
#
loop_
_entity_poly.entity_id
_entity_poly.type
_entity_poly.pdbx_seq_one_letter_code
_entity_poly.pdbx_strand_id
1 'polypeptide(L)'
;METTFAPGVVIPLRPFMGVMGVAPKPGEKRPAAVPDYFGGNIDNKELVAGTTLFLPVHVPGALFSTGDAHAVQGDGEVNVTAIETAMEEAVFRFLVRKDMKLERPMAETPAHWITMGFHRDLDEAVKIALRDAIQFISRTKGLTPADAYALSSLAVDLRVTQIVDGNKGIHAMIPKAVFKK
;
A
#
# COMPACT_ATOMS: atom_id res chain seq x y z
N MET A 1 -3.42 2.32 22.05
CA MET A 1 -4.87 2.59 22.09
C MET A 1 -5.57 1.30 21.71
N GLU A 2 -6.71 0.98 22.30
CA GLU A 2 -7.44 -0.27 22.06
C GLU A 2 -8.95 -0.03 22.17
N THR A 3 -9.73 -0.98 21.64
CA THR A 3 -11.19 -1.00 21.78
C THR A 3 -11.67 -2.38 22.22
N THR A 4 -12.81 -2.44 22.90
CA THR A 4 -13.45 -3.71 23.28
C THR A 4 -14.41 -4.14 22.18
N PHE A 5 -14.19 -5.32 21.61
CA PHE A 5 -15.10 -5.91 20.62
C PHE A 5 -16.20 -6.74 21.30
N ALA A 6 -15.82 -7.56 22.28
CA ALA A 6 -16.71 -8.42 23.06
C ALA A 6 -16.09 -8.66 24.45
N PRO A 7 -16.83 -9.23 25.43
CA PRO A 7 -16.25 -9.58 26.73
C PRO A 7 -15.00 -10.44 26.58
N GLY A 8 -13.86 -9.94 27.07
CA GLY A 8 -12.55 -10.60 26.96
C GLY A 8 -11.87 -10.51 25.58
N VAL A 9 -12.47 -9.80 24.62
CA VAL A 9 -11.91 -9.60 23.27
C VAL A 9 -11.61 -8.12 23.06
N VAL A 10 -10.33 -7.78 23.07
CA VAL A 10 -9.81 -6.42 22.92
C VAL A 10 -8.97 -6.34 21.65
N ILE A 11 -9.14 -5.26 20.90
CA ILE A 11 -8.45 -5.03 19.62
C ILE A 11 -7.53 -3.82 19.77
N PRO A 12 -6.21 -4.00 19.62
CA PRO A 12 -5.28 -2.88 19.52
C PRO A 12 -5.58 -2.04 18.28
N LEU A 13 -5.74 -0.73 18.47
CA LEU A 13 -5.98 0.20 17.37
C LEU A 13 -4.65 0.58 16.71
N ARG A 14 -4.69 0.69 15.38
CA ARG A 14 -3.55 1.08 14.55
C ARG A 14 -4.07 1.96 13.39
N PRO A 15 -4.43 3.23 13.68
CA PRO A 15 -5.20 4.02 12.74
C PRO A 15 -4.46 4.40 11.45
N PHE A 16 -5.19 4.46 10.34
CA PHE A 16 -4.69 4.87 9.03
C PHE A 16 -5.84 5.38 8.13
N MET A 17 -5.50 5.88 6.94
CA MET A 17 -6.48 6.26 5.91
C MET A 17 -6.54 5.17 4.84
N GLY A 18 -7.71 4.57 4.61
CA GLY A 18 -7.95 3.56 3.56
C GLY A 18 -7.82 4.15 2.17
N VAL A 19 -8.44 5.32 1.94
CA VAL A 19 -8.32 6.07 0.69
C VAL A 19 -7.15 7.03 0.75
N MET A 20 -6.16 6.82 -0.11
CA MET A 20 -5.10 7.79 -0.42
C MET A 20 -4.74 7.70 -1.91
N GLY A 21 -4.84 8.82 -2.63
CA GLY A 21 -4.58 8.82 -4.06
C GLY A 21 -4.31 10.20 -4.63
N VAL A 22 -3.89 10.20 -5.89
CA VAL A 22 -3.68 11.40 -6.72
C VAL A 22 -4.62 11.35 -7.92
N ALA A 23 -4.80 12.48 -8.61
CA ALA A 23 -5.65 12.49 -9.79
C ALA A 23 -5.11 11.51 -10.86
N PRO A 24 -6.01 10.73 -11.49
CA PRO A 24 -5.64 9.83 -12.58
C PRO A 24 -5.19 10.63 -13.82
N LYS A 25 -4.76 9.90 -14.86
CA LYS A 25 -4.33 10.52 -16.12
C LYS A 25 -5.46 11.38 -16.72
N PRO A 26 -5.12 12.49 -17.42
CA PRO A 26 -6.12 13.37 -18.03
C PRO A 26 -7.14 12.62 -18.88
N GLY A 27 -8.44 12.91 -18.66
CA GLY A 27 -9.55 12.29 -19.37
C GLY A 27 -10.03 10.95 -18.80
N GLU A 28 -9.31 10.34 -17.86
CA GLU A 28 -9.79 9.15 -17.17
C GLU A 28 -10.79 9.49 -16.06
N LYS A 29 -11.83 8.66 -15.92
CA LYS A 29 -12.75 8.68 -14.78
C LYS A 29 -12.53 7.42 -13.96
N ARG A 30 -11.89 7.57 -12.80
CA ARG A 30 -11.60 6.47 -11.88
C ARG A 30 -12.35 6.70 -10.57
N PRO A 31 -13.20 5.76 -10.11
CA PRO A 31 -13.80 5.84 -8.78
C PRO A 31 -12.71 5.80 -7.70
N ALA A 32 -12.81 6.66 -6.68
CA ALA A 32 -11.88 6.62 -5.55
C ALA A 32 -11.97 5.30 -4.76
N ALA A 33 -13.15 4.67 -4.75
CA ALA A 33 -13.45 3.40 -4.10
C ALA A 33 -12.80 2.17 -4.77
N VAL A 34 -12.03 2.32 -5.86
CA VAL A 34 -11.35 1.20 -6.53
C VAL A 34 -9.86 1.53 -6.61
N PRO A 35 -8.97 0.75 -5.97
CA PRO A 35 -7.54 1.02 -6.06
C PRO A 35 -6.99 0.66 -7.43
N ASP A 36 -6.01 1.45 -7.87
CA ASP A 36 -5.26 1.23 -9.09
C ASP A 36 -3.92 1.98 -9.03
N TYR A 37 -3.29 2.21 -10.17
CA TYR A 37 -2.01 2.90 -10.33
C TYR A 37 -1.94 4.29 -9.66
N PHE A 38 -3.08 4.97 -9.45
CA PHE A 38 -3.15 6.31 -8.87
C PHE A 38 -3.32 6.31 -7.34
N GLY A 39 -3.36 5.14 -6.71
CA GLY A 39 -3.82 4.96 -5.33
C GLY A 39 -5.31 4.65 -5.31
N GLY A 40 -6.09 5.37 -4.52
CA GLY A 40 -7.54 5.12 -4.33
C GLY A 40 -7.79 4.41 -3.00
N ASN A 41 -8.76 3.50 -2.95
CA ASN A 41 -9.09 2.67 -1.78
C ASN A 41 -8.05 1.56 -1.58
N ILE A 42 -6.91 1.92 -1.00
CA ILE A 42 -5.75 1.02 -0.92
C ILE A 42 -5.94 0.01 0.21
N ASP A 43 -6.50 0.45 1.34
CA ASP A 43 -6.83 -0.37 2.52
C ASP A 43 -5.67 -1.21 3.02
N ASN A 44 -4.48 -0.60 3.00
CA ASN A 44 -3.26 -1.23 3.48
C ASN A 44 -2.96 -0.75 4.90
N LYS A 45 -3.18 -1.64 5.88
CA LYS A 45 -2.95 -1.39 7.31
C LYS A 45 -1.51 -1.03 7.69
N GLU A 46 -0.56 -1.12 6.77
CA GLU A 46 0.82 -0.67 6.98
C GLU A 46 1.00 0.84 6.71
N LEU A 47 0.01 1.53 6.14
CA LEU A 47 0.02 2.97 5.82
C LEU A 47 -0.32 3.86 7.03
N VAL A 48 0.32 3.57 8.16
CA VAL A 48 0.11 4.25 9.44
C VAL A 48 1.07 5.43 9.61
N ALA A 49 0.91 6.20 10.69
CA ALA A 49 1.87 7.25 11.06
C ALA A 49 3.31 6.70 11.11
N GLY A 50 4.23 7.40 10.42
CA GLY A 50 5.62 6.97 10.25
C GLY A 50 5.89 6.19 8.96
N THR A 51 4.85 5.81 8.21
CA THR A 51 4.98 5.24 6.87
C THR A 51 5.01 6.34 5.81
N THR A 52 5.85 6.17 4.79
CA THR A 52 5.89 7.05 3.61
C THR A 52 5.21 6.34 2.44
N LEU A 53 4.17 6.94 1.86
CA LEU A 53 3.53 6.49 0.63
C LEU A 53 4.08 7.28 -0.57
N PHE A 54 4.47 6.57 -1.62
CA PHE A 54 4.91 7.13 -2.89
C PHE A 54 3.83 6.88 -3.95
N LEU A 55 3.37 7.97 -4.58
CA LEU A 55 2.34 7.94 -5.61
C LEU A 55 2.89 8.50 -6.93
N PRO A 56 2.59 7.89 -8.09
CA PRO A 56 3.00 8.44 -9.39
C PRO A 56 2.19 9.70 -9.73
N VAL A 57 2.86 10.76 -10.19
CA VAL A 57 2.20 12.04 -10.54
C VAL A 57 1.79 12.05 -12.01
N HIS A 58 0.50 12.20 -12.28
CA HIS A 58 -0.05 12.19 -13.66
C HIS A 58 -0.48 13.56 -14.19
N VAL A 59 -0.74 14.51 -13.29
CA VAL A 59 -1.20 15.87 -13.61
C VAL A 59 -0.45 16.91 -12.77
N PRO A 60 -0.35 18.17 -13.23
CA PRO A 60 0.24 19.24 -12.43
C PRO A 60 -0.38 19.35 -11.04
N GLY A 61 0.47 19.45 -10.01
CA GLY A 61 0.04 19.52 -8.61
C GLY A 61 -0.35 18.17 -7.99
N ALA A 62 -0.34 17.07 -8.74
CA ALA A 62 -0.78 15.72 -8.36
C ALA A 62 -2.27 15.60 -7.95
N LEU A 63 -2.85 16.63 -7.32
CA LEU A 63 -4.21 16.67 -6.82
C LEU A 63 -4.48 15.52 -5.85
N PHE A 64 -3.65 15.42 -4.81
CA PHE A 64 -3.79 14.42 -3.76
C PHE A 64 -5.14 14.56 -3.02
N SER A 65 -5.74 13.43 -2.67
CA SER A 65 -6.95 13.34 -1.84
C SER A 65 -6.86 12.12 -0.93
N THR A 66 -7.51 12.21 0.23
CA THR A 66 -7.59 11.13 1.22
C THR A 66 -8.90 11.17 1.97
N GLY A 67 -9.30 10.02 2.52
CA GLY A 67 -10.53 9.81 3.28
C GLY A 67 -10.55 8.38 3.82
N ASP A 68 -11.73 7.93 4.25
CA ASP A 68 -11.93 6.56 4.73
C ASP A 68 -11.01 6.20 5.91
N ALA A 69 -11.20 6.90 7.03
CA ALA A 69 -10.32 6.72 8.17
C ALA A 69 -10.70 5.44 8.93
N HIS A 70 -9.71 4.58 9.16
CA HIS A 70 -9.88 3.32 9.85
C HIS A 70 -9.17 3.37 11.20
N ALA A 71 -9.83 2.94 12.27
CA ALA A 71 -9.19 2.79 13.57
C ALA A 71 -8.30 1.53 13.63
N VAL A 72 -8.70 0.48 12.92
CA VAL A 72 -7.97 -0.78 12.73
C VAL A 72 -8.60 -1.59 11.60
N GLN A 73 -7.77 -2.32 10.86
CA GLN A 73 -8.18 -3.25 9.82
C GLN A 73 -7.29 -4.49 9.84
N GLY A 74 -7.87 -5.65 9.49
CA GLY A 74 -7.11 -6.86 9.17
C GLY A 74 -6.63 -6.87 7.72
N ASP A 75 -5.65 -7.73 7.42
CA ASP A 75 -5.31 -8.03 6.03
C ASP A 75 -6.50 -8.74 5.37
N GLY A 76 -6.92 -8.24 4.21
CA GLY A 76 -8.03 -8.77 3.44
C GLY A 76 -9.35 -8.03 3.61
N GLU A 77 -9.55 -7.24 4.68
CA GLU A 77 -10.80 -6.51 4.91
C GLU A 77 -12.06 -7.37 4.65
N VAL A 78 -12.04 -8.58 5.23
CA VAL A 78 -12.84 -9.70 4.72
C VAL A 78 -14.35 -9.53 4.81
N ASN A 79 -14.82 -8.58 5.62
CA ASN A 79 -16.23 -8.25 5.78
C ASN A 79 -16.55 -6.82 5.28
N VAL A 80 -15.87 -6.41 4.20
CA VAL A 80 -16.09 -5.17 3.44
C VAL A 80 -15.60 -3.89 4.13
N THR A 81 -15.59 -3.83 5.45
CA THR A 81 -15.19 -2.61 6.17
C THR A 81 -14.15 -2.91 7.24
N ALA A 82 -13.45 -1.85 7.63
CA ALA A 82 -12.64 -1.78 8.82
C ALA A 82 -13.50 -1.41 10.05
N ILE A 83 -12.82 -1.02 11.15
CA ILE A 83 -13.47 -0.14 12.13
C ILE A 83 -13.44 1.29 11.57
N GLU A 84 -14.49 1.64 10.86
CA GLU A 84 -14.68 2.97 10.26
C GLU A 84 -14.81 4.05 11.32
N THR A 85 -14.12 5.18 11.12
CA THR A 85 -14.18 6.31 12.05
C THR A 85 -14.00 7.64 11.33
N ALA A 86 -14.31 8.73 12.03
CA ALA A 86 -13.74 10.03 11.71
C ALA A 86 -12.37 10.16 12.38
N MET A 87 -11.42 10.79 11.71
CA MET A 87 -10.14 11.19 12.29
C MET A 87 -10.12 12.71 12.37
N GLU A 88 -10.06 13.28 13.58
CA GLU A 88 -10.10 14.73 13.79
C GLU A 88 -8.93 15.45 13.12
N GLU A 89 -7.75 14.82 13.12
CA GLU A 89 -6.54 15.37 12.52
C GLU A 89 -5.70 14.27 11.87
N ALA A 90 -5.31 14.48 10.61
CA ALA A 90 -4.32 13.68 9.90
C ALA A 90 -3.28 14.60 9.27
N VAL A 91 -2.02 14.49 9.70
CA VAL A 91 -0.93 15.36 9.26
C VAL A 91 -0.07 14.65 8.22
N PHE A 92 0.03 15.25 7.04
CA PHE A 92 0.84 14.73 5.92
C PHE A 92 1.95 15.72 5.56
N ARG A 93 3.11 15.19 5.18
CA ARG A 93 4.20 15.96 4.57
C ARG A 93 4.39 15.53 3.12
N PHE A 94 4.20 16.46 2.19
CA PHE A 94 4.36 16.21 0.77
C PHE A 94 5.77 16.57 0.29
N LEU A 95 6.41 15.65 -0.43
CA LEU A 95 7.73 15.83 -1.04
C LEU A 95 7.67 15.38 -2.50
N VAL A 96 8.09 16.24 -3.42
CA VAL A 96 8.16 15.90 -4.85
C VAL A 96 9.49 15.22 -5.16
N ARG A 97 9.44 13.99 -5.69
CA ARG A 97 10.62 13.20 -6.08
C ARG A 97 10.75 13.14 -7.60
N LYS A 98 11.64 13.98 -8.17
CA LYS A 98 11.93 14.02 -9.62
C LYS A 98 12.88 12.91 -10.07
N ASP A 99 13.54 12.27 -9.12
CA ASP A 99 14.52 11.20 -9.30
C ASP A 99 13.89 9.80 -9.28
N MET A 100 12.56 9.70 -9.08
CA MET A 100 11.83 8.44 -9.05
C MET A 100 10.82 8.38 -10.18
N LYS A 101 10.74 7.22 -10.84
CA LYS A 101 9.66 6.89 -11.76
C LYS A 101 8.93 5.66 -11.23
N LEU A 102 7.65 5.84 -10.90
CA LEU A 102 6.77 4.80 -10.40
C LEU A 102 5.64 4.58 -11.40
N GLU A 103 5.23 3.32 -11.56
CA GLU A 103 4.08 2.95 -12.37
C GLU A 103 2.81 2.80 -11.52
N ARG A 104 2.95 2.59 -10.20
CA ARG A 104 1.86 2.40 -9.23
C ARG A 104 2.34 2.68 -7.79
N PRO A 105 1.46 2.66 -6.78
CA PRO A 105 1.83 2.99 -5.40
C PRO A 105 2.92 2.06 -4.83
N MET A 106 3.80 2.65 -4.02
CA MET A 106 4.79 1.95 -3.21
C MET A 106 4.84 2.62 -1.84
N ALA A 107 5.15 1.89 -0.77
CA ALA A 107 5.31 2.46 0.56
C ALA A 107 6.63 2.05 1.21
N GLU A 108 7.01 2.80 2.23
CA GLU A 108 8.20 2.54 3.04
C GLU A 108 7.87 2.75 4.51
N THR A 109 8.02 1.69 5.30
CA THR A 109 8.00 1.74 6.76
C THR A 109 9.45 1.79 7.28
N PRO A 110 9.69 1.99 8.59
CA PRO A 110 11.04 1.89 9.14
C PRO A 110 11.71 0.54 8.87
N ALA A 111 10.93 -0.54 8.76
CA ALA A 111 11.43 -1.91 8.64
C ALA A 111 11.33 -2.52 7.22
N HIS A 112 10.44 -2.02 6.37
CA HIS A 112 10.14 -2.62 5.05
C HIS A 112 10.02 -1.59 3.94
N TRP A 113 10.39 -1.98 2.72
CA TRP A 113 9.81 -1.41 1.51
C TRP A 113 8.61 -2.25 1.10
N ILE A 114 7.58 -1.63 0.54
CA ILE A 114 6.30 -2.27 0.24
C ILE A 114 5.90 -1.94 -1.19
N THR A 115 5.86 -2.94 -2.07
CA THR A 115 5.26 -2.81 -3.41
C THR A 115 3.83 -3.32 -3.38
N MET A 116 2.97 -2.79 -4.26
CA MET A 116 1.53 -3.09 -4.25
C MET A 116 1.05 -3.47 -5.65
N GLY A 117 0.23 -4.50 -5.72
CA GLY A 117 -0.46 -4.92 -6.93
C GLY A 117 -1.97 -4.89 -6.72
N PHE A 118 -2.68 -4.31 -7.69
CA PHE A 118 -4.14 -4.21 -7.69
C PHE A 118 -4.69 -4.82 -8.96
N HIS A 119 -5.62 -5.78 -8.81
CA HIS A 119 -6.28 -6.41 -9.94
C HIS A 119 -7.55 -7.13 -9.48
N ARG A 120 -8.53 -7.30 -10.37
CA ARG A 120 -9.78 -8.05 -10.06
C ARG A 120 -9.53 -9.49 -9.63
N ASP A 121 -8.52 -10.09 -10.25
CA ASP A 121 -7.99 -11.41 -9.94
C ASP A 121 -6.80 -11.31 -8.98
N LEU A 122 -6.83 -12.08 -7.89
CA LEU A 122 -5.84 -11.99 -6.83
C LEU A 122 -4.47 -12.55 -7.26
N ASP A 123 -4.44 -13.57 -8.13
CA ASP A 123 -3.19 -14.15 -8.63
C ASP A 123 -2.47 -13.17 -9.56
N GLU A 124 -3.22 -12.40 -10.34
CA GLU A 124 -2.65 -11.28 -11.10
C GLU A 124 -2.13 -10.16 -10.19
N ALA A 125 -2.85 -9.83 -9.11
CA ALA A 125 -2.36 -8.87 -8.11
C ALA A 125 -1.04 -9.35 -7.46
N VAL A 126 -0.92 -10.65 -7.16
CA VAL A 126 0.33 -11.30 -6.70
C VAL A 126 1.45 -11.07 -7.70
N LYS A 127 1.22 -11.39 -8.98
CA LYS A 127 2.23 -11.23 -10.04
C LYS A 127 2.70 -9.78 -10.17
N ILE A 128 1.78 -8.83 -10.06
CA ILE A 128 2.05 -7.39 -10.15
C ILE A 128 2.93 -6.97 -8.96
N ALA A 129 2.52 -7.24 -7.72
CA ALA A 129 3.24 -6.85 -6.52
C ALA A 129 4.66 -7.44 -6.48
N LEU A 130 4.79 -8.73 -6.81
CA LEU A 130 6.06 -9.45 -6.80
C LEU A 130 7.01 -8.97 -7.92
N ARG A 131 6.50 -8.73 -9.14
CA ARG A 131 7.33 -8.19 -10.22
C ARG A 131 7.89 -6.82 -9.87
N ASP A 132 7.10 -5.99 -9.21
CA ASP A 132 7.57 -4.69 -8.75
C ASP A 132 8.61 -4.82 -7.64
N ALA A 133 8.42 -5.78 -6.71
CA ALA A 133 9.41 -6.05 -5.67
C ALA A 133 10.76 -6.47 -6.27
N ILE A 134 10.73 -7.41 -7.23
CA ILE A 134 11.93 -7.88 -7.95
C ILE A 134 12.61 -6.70 -8.67
N GLN A 135 11.84 -5.90 -9.40
CA GLN A 135 12.39 -4.73 -10.10
C GLN A 135 12.98 -3.69 -9.13
N PHE A 136 12.31 -3.43 -8.01
CA PHE A 136 12.79 -2.52 -6.98
C PHE A 136 14.11 -3.02 -6.38
N ILE A 137 14.17 -4.29 -5.97
CA ILE A 137 15.38 -4.91 -5.41
C ILE A 137 16.51 -4.86 -6.43
N SER A 138 16.28 -5.28 -7.67
CA SER A 138 17.31 -5.26 -8.71
C SER A 138 17.85 -3.86 -8.97
N ARG A 139 16.97 -2.86 -9.12
CA ARG A 139 17.39 -1.47 -9.43
C ARG A 139 18.11 -0.79 -8.27
N THR A 140 17.72 -1.07 -7.03
CA THR A 140 18.21 -0.32 -5.86
C THR A 140 19.28 -1.04 -5.06
N LYS A 141 19.40 -2.36 -5.20
CA LYS A 141 20.34 -3.21 -4.45
C LYS A 141 21.35 -3.94 -5.35
N GLY A 142 21.27 -3.75 -6.67
CA GLY A 142 22.25 -4.27 -7.63
C GLY A 142 22.19 -5.78 -7.86
N LEU A 143 21.13 -6.45 -7.40
CA LEU A 143 20.91 -7.88 -7.67
C LEU A 143 20.40 -8.09 -9.09
N THR A 144 20.79 -9.20 -9.72
CA THR A 144 20.17 -9.60 -10.99
C THR A 144 18.68 -9.89 -10.77
N PRO A 145 17.82 -9.79 -11.80
CA PRO A 145 16.40 -10.14 -11.64
C PRO A 145 16.17 -11.58 -11.14
N ALA A 146 17.03 -12.52 -11.53
CA ALA A 146 16.95 -13.91 -11.08
C ALA A 146 17.28 -14.03 -9.58
N ASP A 147 18.36 -13.37 -9.12
CA ASP A 147 18.73 -13.39 -7.71
C ASP A 147 17.72 -12.64 -6.83
N ALA A 148 17.20 -11.51 -7.31
CA ALA A 148 16.14 -10.77 -6.63
C ALA A 148 14.87 -11.62 -6.51
N TYR A 149 14.53 -12.42 -7.52
CA TYR A 149 13.42 -13.34 -7.45
C TYR A 149 13.66 -14.49 -6.46
N ALA A 150 14.84 -15.10 -6.48
CA ALA A 150 15.22 -16.12 -5.50
C ALA A 150 15.19 -15.57 -4.06
N LEU A 151 15.75 -14.37 -3.83
CA LEU A 151 15.66 -13.67 -2.56
C LEU A 151 14.21 -13.41 -2.15
N SER A 152 13.36 -13.02 -3.10
CA SER A 152 11.95 -12.77 -2.81
C SER A 152 11.26 -14.02 -2.27
N SER A 153 11.58 -15.20 -2.80
CA SER A 153 11.05 -16.47 -2.26
C SER A 153 11.52 -16.80 -0.84
N LEU A 154 12.66 -16.27 -0.42
CA LEU A 154 13.27 -16.58 0.88
C LEU A 154 12.93 -15.56 1.97
N ALA A 155 12.63 -14.33 1.58
CA ALA A 155 12.59 -13.20 2.51
C ALA A 155 11.49 -12.16 2.27
N VAL A 156 10.78 -12.20 1.14
CA VAL A 156 9.69 -11.24 0.87
C VAL A 156 8.35 -11.89 1.18
N ASP A 157 7.58 -11.29 2.08
CA ASP A 157 6.24 -11.78 2.40
C ASP A 157 5.21 -11.14 1.45
N LEU A 158 4.38 -11.97 0.82
CA LEU A 158 3.20 -11.48 0.12
C LEU A 158 2.00 -11.51 1.07
N ARG A 159 1.30 -10.39 1.19
CA ARG A 159 0.12 -10.24 2.03
C ARG A 159 -1.06 -9.76 1.22
N VAL A 160 -2.24 -10.25 1.59
CA VAL A 160 -3.50 -9.75 1.05
C VAL A 160 -3.78 -8.40 1.68
N THR A 161 -3.93 -7.37 0.86
CA THR A 161 -4.26 -6.02 1.32
C THR A 161 -5.75 -5.94 1.67
N GLN A 162 -6.59 -6.12 0.66
CA GLN A 162 -8.05 -6.23 0.72
C GLN A 162 -8.55 -7.13 -0.41
N ILE A 163 -9.79 -7.62 -0.32
CA ILE A 163 -10.44 -8.40 -1.39
C ILE A 163 -11.83 -7.90 -1.80
N VAL A 164 -12.21 -6.68 -1.42
CA VAL A 164 -13.60 -6.21 -1.42
C VAL A 164 -13.87 -5.00 -2.34
N ASP A 165 -12.85 -4.33 -2.87
CA ASP A 165 -12.98 -3.03 -3.58
C ASP A 165 -13.03 -3.12 -5.11
N GLY A 166 -13.54 -4.23 -5.63
CA GLY A 166 -13.53 -4.53 -7.05
C GLY A 166 -12.14 -4.95 -7.56
N ASN A 167 -11.16 -4.06 -7.54
CA ASN A 167 -9.76 -4.47 -7.67
C ASN A 167 -9.25 -4.91 -6.30
N LYS A 168 -8.79 -6.16 -6.20
CA LYS A 168 -8.22 -6.75 -5.00
C LYS A 168 -6.75 -6.36 -4.86
N GLY A 169 -6.26 -6.29 -3.64
CA GLY A 169 -4.90 -5.87 -3.34
C GLY A 169 -4.00 -6.99 -2.81
N ILE A 170 -2.77 -7.05 -3.33
CA ILE A 170 -1.64 -7.75 -2.70
C ILE A 170 -0.54 -6.72 -2.45
N HIS A 171 0.14 -6.82 -1.30
CA HIS A 171 1.35 -6.06 -1.05
C HIS A 171 2.51 -6.97 -0.67
N ALA A 172 3.69 -6.69 -1.22
CA ALA A 172 4.92 -7.43 -0.95
C ALA A 172 5.76 -6.66 0.08
N MET A 173 6.06 -7.30 1.21
CA MET A 173 6.85 -6.76 2.30
C MET A 173 8.32 -7.15 2.11
N ILE A 174 9.16 -6.19 1.72
CA ILE A 174 10.59 -6.39 1.49
C ILE A 174 11.35 -5.95 2.76
N PRO A 175 11.87 -6.87 3.59
CA PRO A 175 12.52 -6.51 4.84
C PRO A 175 13.84 -5.78 4.57
N LYS A 176 14.02 -4.60 5.17
CA LYS A 176 15.27 -3.85 5.05
C LYS A 176 16.45 -4.58 5.70
N ALA A 177 16.17 -5.35 6.76
CA ALA A 177 17.18 -6.01 7.58
C ALA A 177 18.01 -7.07 6.83
N VAL A 178 17.52 -7.61 5.71
CA VAL A 178 18.29 -8.58 4.91
C VAL A 178 19.38 -7.90 4.07
N PHE A 179 19.32 -6.58 3.91
CA PHE A 179 20.32 -5.79 3.20
C PHE A 179 21.24 -5.09 4.21
N LYS A 180 22.33 -5.77 4.59
CA LYS A 180 23.38 -5.18 5.43
C LYS A 180 24.27 -4.27 4.60
N LYS A 181 24.75 -3.18 5.21
CA LYS A 181 25.81 -2.34 4.63
C LYS A 181 27.16 -3.00 4.81
#